data_AF-A0A397W385-F1
#
_entry.id   AF-A0A397W385-F1
#
_cell.length_a   1.000
_cell.length_b   1.000
_cell.length_c   1.000
_cell.angle_alpha   90.00
_cell.angle_beta   90.00
_cell.angle_gamma   90.00
#
_symmetry.space_group_name_H-M   'P 1'
#
loop_
_entity.id
_entity.type
_entity.pdbx_description
1 polymer ?
#
loop_
_entity_poly.entity_id
_entity_poly.type
_entity_poly.pdbx_seq_one_letter_code
_entity_poly.pdbx_strand_id
1 'polypeptide(L)'
;MYYWNKLIGKTESDFVATLQSSDKEESASDFVTTIIFLFPFPNFVNYPKIYNTWEELKNPSSSCFINFDDLSFYKTWNGEAIINFKWKTFGRKYYLAIWAIYTIFICSFITVVALSNKISWDYQIFFLNTAIILGFWHLFFEIRQFYYSPQQYFSSAWNYIDLPAIISTIITSVYWLMNGTVSIWAITFSTLLLELQFILFFRFIPFFESYLALIMNTIDKVLSFLIIFGLIIFAFAHALFLLLQSTSEISQSSNGI
;
A
#
# COMPACT_ATOMS: atom_id res chain seq x y z
N MET A 1 -4.12 7.34 38.29
CA MET A 1 -5.20 8.09 38.99
C MET A 1 -4.64 8.87 40.19
N TYR A 2 -3.63 9.73 39.98
CA TYR A 2 -3.09 10.61 41.05
C TYR A 2 -2.43 11.90 40.50
N TYR A 3 -2.74 12.28 39.25
CA TYR A 3 -2.26 13.51 38.61
C TYR A 3 -3.41 14.38 38.07
N TRP A 4 -4.61 14.19 38.64
CA TRP A 4 -5.83 14.89 38.23
C TRP A 4 -6.23 16.06 39.14
N ASN A 5 -5.53 16.30 40.25
CA ASN A 5 -5.95 17.29 41.27
C ASN A 5 -5.10 18.57 41.35
N LYS A 6 -4.24 18.88 40.36
CA LYS A 6 -3.39 20.10 40.40
C LYS A 6 -3.68 21.13 39.31
N LEU A 7 -4.87 21.10 38.70
CA LEU A 7 -5.33 22.14 37.77
C LEU A 7 -6.68 22.77 38.17
N ILE A 8 -7.29 22.32 39.27
CA ILE A 8 -8.50 22.91 39.85
C ILE A 8 -8.06 23.87 40.96
N GLY A 9 -7.54 25.03 40.57
CA GLY A 9 -7.07 26.03 41.52
C GLY A 9 -6.97 27.45 40.96
N LYS A 10 -7.16 27.62 39.65
CA LYS A 10 -7.56 28.91 39.08
C LYS A 10 -9.06 28.79 38.81
N THR A 11 -9.82 29.35 39.74
CA THR A 11 -11.28 29.28 39.82
C THR A 11 -11.91 29.90 38.57
N GLU A 12 -12.91 29.17 38.03
CA GLU A 12 -13.85 29.63 37.00
C GLU A 12 -14.41 31.03 37.27
N SER A 13 -14.50 31.44 38.54
CA SER A 13 -14.97 32.76 38.98
C SER A 13 -14.19 33.93 38.38
N ASP A 14 -12.88 33.80 38.24
CA ASP A 14 -12.00 34.93 37.86
C ASP A 14 -12.05 35.16 36.34
N PHE A 15 -12.30 34.08 35.59
CA PHE A 15 -12.48 34.15 34.14
C PHE A 15 -13.88 34.63 33.76
N VAL A 16 -14.90 34.20 34.51
CA VAL A 16 -16.31 34.64 34.32
C VAL A 16 -16.49 36.12 34.68
N ALA A 17 -15.84 36.61 35.74
CA ALA A 17 -15.90 38.03 36.13
C ALA A 17 -15.26 38.96 35.09
N THR A 18 -14.23 38.49 34.38
CA THR A 18 -13.53 39.28 33.34
C THR A 18 -14.35 39.37 32.05
N LEU A 19 -15.24 38.41 31.79
CA LEU A 19 -16.13 38.38 30.61
C LEU A 19 -17.47 39.08 30.88
N GLN A 20 -17.96 39.08 32.12
CA GLN A 20 -19.22 39.75 32.49
C GLN A 20 -19.14 41.28 32.45
N SER A 21 -17.95 41.88 32.46
CA SER A 21 -17.80 43.34 32.35
C SER A 21 -17.84 43.87 30.93
N SER A 22 -17.78 43.03 29.88
CA SER A 22 -17.76 43.52 28.49
C SER A 22 -19.14 43.60 27.82
N ASP A 23 -20.15 42.89 28.30
CA ASP A 23 -21.40 42.75 27.55
C ASP A 23 -22.60 43.27 28.36
N LYS A 24 -22.98 44.52 28.10
CA LYS A 24 -24.33 45.03 28.41
C LYS A 24 -25.16 45.09 27.14
N GLU A 25 -26.28 44.35 27.21
CA GLU A 25 -27.55 44.50 26.50
C GLU A 25 -27.56 44.51 24.96
N GLU A 26 -28.02 43.41 24.34
CA GLU A 26 -29.25 43.46 23.53
C GLU A 26 -29.86 42.08 23.18
N SER A 27 -31.14 41.93 23.53
CA SER A 27 -32.22 41.06 23.03
C SER A 27 -32.04 39.54 22.86
N ALA A 28 -32.97 38.82 23.49
CA ALA A 28 -33.12 37.37 23.47
C ALA A 28 -33.58 36.83 22.11
N SER A 29 -32.81 35.89 21.57
CA SER A 29 -33.32 34.80 20.72
C SER A 29 -32.55 33.53 21.10
N ASP A 30 -33.24 32.40 21.22
CA ASP A 30 -32.70 31.10 21.64
C ASP A 30 -31.51 30.67 20.77
N PHE A 31 -30.30 31.08 21.15
CA PHE A 31 -29.06 30.53 20.63
C PHE A 31 -28.71 29.31 21.45
N VAL A 32 -29.00 28.12 20.89
CA VAL A 32 -28.30 26.89 21.31
C VAL A 32 -26.81 27.18 21.20
N THR A 33 -26.15 27.41 22.34
CA THR A 33 -24.72 27.71 22.38
C THR A 33 -23.96 26.49 21.90
N THR A 34 -23.73 26.42 20.59
CA THR A 34 -22.98 25.36 19.96
C THR A 34 -21.51 25.71 20.16
N ILE A 35 -20.88 25.11 21.17
CA ILE A 35 -19.44 25.22 21.38
C ILE A 35 -18.76 24.49 20.22
N ILE A 36 -18.37 25.24 19.19
CA ILE A 36 -17.59 24.72 18.07
C ILE A 36 -16.13 24.71 18.51
N PHE A 37 -15.62 23.52 18.83
CA PHE A 37 -14.20 23.33 19.08
C PHE A 37 -13.43 23.58 17.77
N LEU A 38 -12.85 24.77 17.63
CA LEU A 38 -12.03 25.14 16.48
C LEU A 38 -10.64 24.54 16.63
N PHE A 39 -10.33 23.54 15.78
CA PHE A 39 -8.98 23.01 15.66
C PHE A 39 -8.07 24.08 15.03
N PRO A 40 -6.89 24.40 15.62
CA PRO A 40 -5.99 25.46 15.15
C PRO A 40 -5.24 25.11 13.85
N PHE A 41 -5.80 24.24 13.01
CA PHE A 41 -5.14 23.64 11.83
C PHE A 41 -5.96 23.91 10.55
N PRO A 42 -6.13 25.18 10.14
CA PRO A 42 -7.06 25.57 9.07
C PRO A 42 -6.75 24.87 7.72
N ASN A 43 -5.49 24.66 7.39
CA ASN A 43 -5.08 24.05 6.12
C ASN A 43 -5.40 22.55 6.02
N PHE A 44 -5.68 21.87 7.14
CA PHE A 44 -6.01 20.45 7.16
C PHE A 44 -7.51 20.19 7.03
N VAL A 45 -8.33 21.23 7.22
CA VAL A 45 -9.81 21.17 7.22
C VAL A 45 -10.41 21.90 6.02
N ASN A 46 -9.64 22.77 5.35
CA ASN A 46 -10.08 23.49 4.17
C ASN A 46 -10.15 22.58 2.94
N TYR A 47 -11.37 22.29 2.49
CA TYR A 47 -11.66 21.68 1.19
C TYR A 47 -12.21 22.74 0.24
N PRO A 48 -11.90 22.66 -1.07
CA PRO A 48 -12.48 23.59 -2.04
C PRO A 48 -14.01 23.49 -2.00
N LYS A 49 -14.70 24.64 -2.01
CA LYS A 49 -16.18 24.71 -1.99
C LYS A 49 -16.80 24.05 -3.23
N ILE A 50 -16.08 24.05 -4.34
CA ILE A 50 -16.46 23.39 -5.59
C ILE A 50 -15.56 22.17 -5.72
N TYR A 51 -16.16 20.99 -5.58
CA TYR A 51 -15.47 19.72 -5.62
C TYR A 51 -15.91 18.94 -6.85
N ASN A 52 -14.97 18.63 -7.74
CA ASN A 52 -15.23 17.85 -8.95
C ASN A 52 -14.52 16.50 -8.87
N THR A 53 -15.31 15.43 -8.69
CA THR A 53 -14.81 14.05 -8.54
C THR A 53 -14.00 13.57 -9.73
N TRP A 54 -14.37 14.01 -10.95
CA TRP A 54 -13.69 13.60 -12.18
C TRP A 54 -12.32 14.26 -12.34
N GLU A 55 -12.22 15.55 -12.00
CA GLU A 55 -10.95 16.26 -11.98
C GLU A 55 -10.03 15.69 -10.90
N GLU A 56 -10.56 15.37 -9.72
CA GLU A 56 -9.78 14.72 -8.66
C GLU A 56 -9.29 13.32 -9.04
N LEU A 57 -10.10 12.56 -9.77
CA LEU A 57 -9.70 11.24 -10.25
C LEU A 57 -8.50 11.33 -11.21
N LYS A 58 -8.47 12.35 -12.08
CA LYS A 58 -7.44 12.56 -13.09
C LYS A 58 -6.18 13.25 -12.55
N ASN A 59 -6.35 14.33 -11.79
CA ASN A 59 -5.25 15.14 -11.26
C ASN A 59 -5.60 15.67 -9.85
N PRO A 60 -5.28 14.92 -8.79
CA PRO A 60 -5.57 15.35 -7.43
C PRO A 60 -4.70 16.56 -7.06
N SER A 61 -5.31 17.56 -6.39
CA SER A 61 -4.56 18.65 -5.79
C SER A 61 -3.68 18.15 -4.65
N SER A 62 -2.49 18.73 -4.50
CA SER A 62 -1.60 18.35 -3.41
C SER A 62 -2.24 18.62 -2.05
N SER A 63 -2.15 17.63 -1.16
CA SER A 63 -2.65 17.78 0.19
C SER A 63 -1.61 18.46 1.08
N CYS A 64 -2.07 19.25 2.07
CA CYS A 64 -1.20 19.86 3.06
C CYS A 64 -0.36 18.84 3.85
N PHE A 65 -0.80 17.57 3.93
CA PHE A 65 -0.05 16.49 4.60
C PHE A 65 1.23 16.08 3.87
N ILE A 66 1.26 16.24 2.54
CA ILE A 66 2.42 15.85 1.72
C ILE A 66 3.53 16.90 1.84
N ASN A 67 3.15 18.17 1.94
CA ASN A 67 4.08 19.31 2.00
C ASN A 67 4.37 19.77 3.43
N PHE A 68 4.06 18.96 4.43
CA PHE A 68 4.27 19.32 5.84
C PHE A 68 5.63 18.83 6.32
N ASP A 69 6.57 19.76 6.52
CA ASP A 69 7.97 19.43 6.84
C ASP A 69 8.16 18.90 8.28
N ASP A 70 7.27 19.24 9.21
CA ASP A 70 7.41 18.87 10.61
C ASP A 70 6.78 17.50 10.92
N LEU A 71 7.61 16.46 10.78
CA LEU A 71 7.27 15.08 11.16
C LEU A 71 6.89 14.91 12.64
N SER A 72 7.27 15.85 13.52
CA SER A 72 6.91 15.78 14.94
C SER A 72 5.42 15.99 15.17
N PHE A 73 4.72 16.68 14.25
CA PHE A 73 3.27 16.85 14.28
C PHE A 73 2.52 15.52 14.32
N TYR A 74 2.97 14.53 13.53
CA TYR A 74 2.35 13.21 13.48
C TYR A 74 2.53 12.39 14.77
N LYS A 75 3.45 12.80 15.65
CA LYS A 75 3.64 12.22 16.99
C LYS A 75 2.79 12.91 18.06
N THR A 76 2.16 14.04 17.74
CA THR A 76 1.28 14.75 18.68
C THR A 76 -0.12 14.15 18.69
N TRP A 77 -0.79 14.24 19.85
CA TRP A 77 -2.19 13.82 20.01
C TRP A 77 -3.14 14.48 18.99
N ASN A 78 -2.86 15.74 18.62
CA ASN A 78 -3.66 16.47 17.64
C ASN A 78 -3.48 15.91 16.22
N GLY A 79 -2.24 15.60 15.82
CA GLY A 79 -1.93 15.00 14.52
C GLY A 79 -2.54 13.60 14.38
N GLU A 80 -2.41 12.76 15.41
CA GLU A 80 -3.03 11.44 15.46
C GLU A 80 -4.56 11.52 15.34
N ALA A 81 -5.19 12.44 16.09
CA ALA A 81 -6.64 12.63 16.03
C ALA A 81 -7.13 13.03 14.63
N ILE A 82 -6.42 13.94 13.95
CA ILE A 82 -6.75 14.38 12.59
C ILE A 82 -6.61 13.25 11.57
N ILE A 83 -5.52 12.48 11.63
CA ILE A 83 -5.33 11.31 10.75
C ILE A 83 -6.43 10.28 11.00
N ASN A 84 -6.71 9.96 12.26
CA ASN A 84 -7.73 8.99 12.63
C ASN A 84 -9.12 9.42 12.14
N PHE A 85 -9.44 10.72 12.26
CA PHE A 85 -10.67 11.29 11.72
C PHE A 85 -10.77 11.10 10.20
N LYS A 86 -9.72 11.45 9.44
CA LYS A 86 -9.73 11.32 7.98
C LYS A 86 -9.78 9.86 7.52
N TRP A 87 -9.05 8.97 8.20
CA TRP A 87 -9.09 7.54 7.92
C TRP A 87 -10.48 6.95 8.18
N LYS A 88 -11.08 7.24 9.34
CA LYS A 88 -12.42 6.73 9.69
C LYS A 88 -13.52 7.29 8.79
N THR A 89 -13.41 8.56 8.38
CA THR A 89 -14.46 9.23 7.58
C THR A 89 -14.37 8.86 6.10
N PHE A 90 -13.16 8.91 5.52
CA PHE A 90 -12.95 8.78 4.08
C PHE A 90 -12.06 7.59 3.74
N GLY A 91 -10.85 7.53 4.32
CA GLY A 91 -9.79 6.61 3.89
C GLY A 91 -10.20 5.14 3.91
N ARG A 92 -10.88 4.70 4.98
CA ARG A 92 -11.32 3.32 5.15
C ARG A 92 -12.30 2.88 4.06
N LYS A 93 -13.21 3.76 3.63
CA LYS A 93 -14.21 3.42 2.59
C LYS A 93 -13.53 3.23 1.24
N TYR A 94 -12.66 4.17 0.85
CA TYR A 94 -11.90 4.08 -0.40
C TYR A 94 -10.99 2.87 -0.41
N TYR A 95 -10.26 2.65 0.69
CA TYR A 95 -9.38 1.49 0.83
C TYR A 95 -10.15 0.17 0.67
N LEU A 96 -11.29 0.01 1.37
CA LEU A 96 -12.11 -1.20 1.23
C LEU A 96 -12.66 -1.38 -0.19
N ALA A 97 -13.03 -0.29 -0.87
CA ALA A 97 -13.49 -0.36 -2.26
C ALA A 97 -12.37 -0.82 -3.22
N ILE A 98 -11.17 -0.25 -3.10
CA ILE A 98 -10.01 -0.65 -3.93
C ILE A 98 -9.65 -2.11 -3.67
N TRP A 99 -9.62 -2.52 -2.40
CA TRP A 99 -9.36 -3.90 -2.00
C TRP A 99 -10.42 -4.87 -2.53
N ALA A 100 -11.71 -4.51 -2.48
CA ALA A 100 -12.78 -5.33 -3.02
C ALA A 100 -12.68 -5.49 -4.55
N ILE A 101 -12.39 -4.42 -5.29
CA ILE A 101 -12.16 -4.48 -6.73
C ILE A 101 -10.97 -5.38 -7.05
N TYR A 102 -9.87 -5.23 -6.31
CA TYR A 102 -8.70 -6.09 -6.47
C TYR A 102 -9.02 -7.56 -6.14
N THR A 103 -9.90 -7.82 -5.16
CA THR A 103 -10.35 -9.17 -4.82
C THR A 103 -11.12 -9.82 -5.98
N ILE A 104 -11.97 -9.06 -6.68
CA ILE A 104 -12.67 -9.54 -7.88
C ILE A 104 -11.65 -9.84 -8.99
N PHE A 105 -10.64 -8.98 -9.16
CA PHE A 105 -9.56 -9.16 -10.12
C PHE A 105 -8.78 -10.46 -9.86
N ILE A 106 -8.26 -10.68 -8.64
CA ILE A 106 -7.55 -11.92 -8.29
C ILE A 106 -8.45 -13.15 -8.43
N CYS A 107 -9.69 -13.10 -7.96
CA CYS A 107 -10.60 -14.22 -8.05
C CYS A 107 -10.90 -14.58 -9.51
N SER A 108 -11.06 -13.59 -10.40
CA SER A 108 -11.31 -13.85 -11.83
C SER A 108 -10.15 -14.62 -12.47
N PHE A 109 -8.91 -14.24 -12.19
CA PHE A 109 -7.74 -14.90 -12.73
C PHE A 109 -7.51 -16.29 -12.11
N ILE A 110 -7.57 -16.40 -10.78
CA ILE A 110 -7.38 -17.68 -10.06
C ILE A 110 -8.46 -18.69 -10.45
N THR A 111 -9.70 -18.26 -10.67
CA THR A 111 -10.79 -19.16 -11.11
C THR A 111 -10.44 -19.81 -12.45
N VAL A 112 -9.90 -19.06 -13.40
CA VAL A 112 -9.46 -19.61 -14.69
C VAL A 112 -8.31 -20.57 -14.50
N VAL A 113 -7.29 -20.20 -13.70
CA VAL A 113 -6.14 -21.06 -13.42
C VAL A 113 -6.56 -22.39 -12.79
N ALA A 114 -7.37 -22.32 -11.73
CA ALA A 114 -7.77 -23.48 -10.94
C ALA A 114 -8.80 -24.38 -11.63
N LEU A 115 -9.72 -23.80 -12.42
CA LEU A 115 -10.81 -24.53 -13.06
C LEU A 115 -10.67 -24.63 -14.60
N SER A 116 -9.51 -24.30 -15.17
CA SER A 116 -9.24 -24.38 -16.62
C SER A 116 -9.64 -25.72 -17.26
N ASN A 117 -9.50 -26.83 -16.54
CA ASN A 117 -9.87 -28.17 -17.05
C ASN A 117 -11.35 -28.54 -16.82
N LYS A 118 -12.10 -27.77 -16.04
CA LYS A 118 -13.47 -28.07 -15.60
C LYS A 118 -14.52 -27.13 -16.19
N ILE A 119 -14.14 -25.90 -16.51
CA ILE A 119 -15.02 -24.85 -17.01
C ILE A 119 -14.97 -24.79 -18.55
N SER A 120 -16.11 -24.52 -19.20
CA SER A 120 -16.15 -24.36 -20.66
C SER A 120 -15.36 -23.12 -21.12
N TRP A 121 -14.88 -23.16 -22.36
CA TRP A 121 -14.02 -22.09 -22.90
C TRP A 121 -14.70 -20.71 -22.87
N ASP A 122 -16.01 -20.64 -23.08
CA ASP A 122 -16.78 -19.38 -23.04
C ASP A 122 -16.68 -18.65 -21.69
N TYR A 123 -16.79 -19.40 -20.59
CA TYR A 123 -16.64 -18.84 -19.26
C TYR A 123 -15.19 -18.45 -18.95
N GLN A 124 -14.21 -19.20 -19.47
CA GLN A 124 -12.79 -18.81 -19.33
C GLN A 124 -12.52 -17.48 -20.03
N ILE A 125 -13.05 -17.30 -21.25
CA ILE A 125 -12.98 -16.04 -21.99
C ILE A 125 -13.60 -14.90 -21.18
N PHE A 126 -14.77 -15.11 -20.57
CA PHE A 126 -15.42 -14.10 -19.72
C PHE A 126 -14.54 -13.67 -18.54
N PHE A 127 -13.98 -14.63 -17.79
CA PHE A 127 -13.13 -14.33 -16.64
C PHE A 127 -11.79 -13.69 -17.05
N LEU A 128 -11.16 -14.15 -18.13
CA LEU A 128 -9.93 -13.56 -18.66
C LEU A 128 -10.15 -12.12 -19.15
N ASN A 129 -11.25 -11.86 -19.86
CA ASN A 129 -11.61 -10.50 -20.25
C ASN A 129 -11.88 -9.61 -19.04
N THR A 130 -12.55 -10.13 -18.02
CA THR A 130 -12.77 -9.43 -16.75
C THR A 130 -11.43 -9.09 -16.08
N ALA A 131 -10.50 -10.04 -16.03
CA ALA A 131 -9.15 -9.83 -15.50
C ALA A 131 -8.39 -8.75 -16.28
N ILE A 132 -8.49 -8.73 -17.61
CA ILE A 132 -7.85 -7.70 -18.45
C ILE A 132 -8.42 -6.31 -18.16
N ILE A 133 -9.75 -6.18 -18.12
CA ILE A 133 -10.43 -4.89 -17.86
C ILE A 133 -10.06 -4.36 -16.48
N LEU A 134 -10.13 -5.20 -15.45
CA LEU A 134 -9.76 -4.82 -14.08
C LEU A 134 -8.25 -4.56 -13.94
N GLY A 135 -7.41 -5.31 -14.68
CA GLY A 135 -5.97 -5.07 -14.74
C GLY A 135 -5.64 -3.69 -15.29
N PHE A 136 -6.28 -3.27 -16.39
CA PHE A 136 -6.13 -1.92 -16.94
C PHE A 136 -6.63 -0.84 -15.97
N TRP A 137 -7.72 -1.12 -15.24
CA TRP A 137 -8.22 -0.22 -14.19
C TRP A 137 -7.18 -0.02 -13.08
N HIS A 138 -6.53 -1.08 -12.60
CA HIS A 138 -5.44 -0.96 -11.63
C HIS A 138 -4.19 -0.28 -12.21
N LEU A 139 -3.83 -0.59 -13.46
CA LEU A 139 -2.72 0.04 -14.15
C LEU A 139 -2.91 1.56 -14.29
N PHE A 140 -4.14 2.02 -14.51
CA PHE A 140 -4.47 3.45 -14.54
C PHE A 140 -4.12 4.14 -13.22
N PHE A 141 -4.38 3.51 -12.07
CA PHE A 141 -4.01 4.07 -10.76
C PHE A 141 -2.49 4.13 -10.55
N GLU A 142 -1.76 3.13 -10.99
CA GLU A 142 -0.28 3.11 -10.94
C GLU A 142 0.34 4.20 -11.81
N ILE A 143 -0.12 4.33 -13.06
CA ILE A 143 0.34 5.38 -13.98
C ILE A 143 0.04 6.77 -13.42
N ARG A 144 -1.11 6.95 -12.77
CA ARG A 144 -1.44 8.22 -12.11
C ARG A 144 -0.47 8.54 -10.97
N GLN A 145 -0.11 7.55 -10.14
CA GLN A 145 0.87 7.74 -9.07
C GLN A 145 2.26 8.09 -9.64
N PHE A 146 2.64 7.43 -10.74
CA PHE A 146 3.87 7.71 -11.47
C PHE A 146 3.92 9.16 -12.00
N TYR A 147 2.83 9.63 -12.61
CA TYR A 147 2.75 11.00 -13.13
C TYR A 147 2.81 12.07 -12.03
N TYR A 148 2.12 11.83 -10.91
CA TYR A 148 2.04 12.79 -9.82
C TYR A 148 3.38 12.96 -9.07
N SER A 149 4.12 11.87 -8.84
CA SER A 149 5.36 11.92 -8.07
C SER A 149 6.38 10.84 -8.52
N PRO A 150 7.10 11.05 -9.65
CA PRO A 150 7.97 10.01 -10.22
C PRO A 150 9.16 9.66 -9.33
N GLN A 151 9.77 10.64 -8.65
CA GLN A 151 10.89 10.37 -7.73
C GLN A 151 10.46 9.49 -6.54
N GLN A 152 9.35 9.85 -5.89
CA GLN A 152 8.81 9.06 -4.77
C GLN A 152 8.34 7.68 -5.23
N TYR A 153 7.84 7.58 -6.47
CA TYR A 153 7.42 6.31 -7.06
C TYR A 153 8.59 5.33 -7.16
N PHE A 154 9.75 5.77 -7.69
CA PHE A 154 10.93 4.91 -7.83
C PHE A 154 11.64 4.60 -6.50
N SER A 155 11.41 5.38 -5.45
CA SER A 155 11.94 5.10 -4.11
C SER A 155 11.08 4.11 -3.31
N SER A 156 9.84 3.85 -3.73
CA SER A 156 8.92 2.94 -3.04
C SER A 156 9.16 1.50 -3.47
N ALA A 157 9.62 0.65 -2.54
CA ALA A 157 9.77 -0.80 -2.77
C ALA A 157 8.45 -1.47 -3.19
N TRP A 158 7.31 -0.94 -2.74
CA TRP A 158 5.99 -1.52 -2.98
C TRP A 158 5.58 -1.45 -4.44
N ASN A 159 5.89 -0.33 -5.10
CA ASN A 159 5.53 -0.10 -6.49
C ASN A 159 6.25 -1.08 -7.44
N TYR A 160 7.44 -1.57 -7.04
CA TYR A 160 8.16 -2.62 -7.78
C TYR A 160 7.53 -4.00 -7.66
N ILE A 161 6.66 -4.23 -6.66
CA ILE A 161 5.89 -5.48 -6.54
C ILE A 161 4.54 -5.31 -7.25
N ASP A 162 3.89 -4.17 -7.05
CA ASP A 162 2.54 -3.90 -7.56
C ASP A 162 2.49 -3.88 -9.10
N LEU A 163 3.43 -3.18 -9.75
CA LEU A 163 3.42 -3.01 -11.20
C LEU A 163 3.67 -4.33 -11.96
N PRO A 164 4.69 -5.14 -11.63
CA PRO A 164 4.90 -6.43 -12.28
C PRO A 164 3.75 -7.41 -12.06
N ALA A 165 3.11 -7.42 -10.89
CA ALA A 165 1.96 -8.31 -10.62
C ALA A 165 0.79 -8.02 -11.58
N ILE A 166 0.44 -6.74 -11.76
CA ILE A 166 -0.61 -6.30 -12.67
C ILE A 166 -0.24 -6.60 -14.13
N ILE A 167 0.97 -6.20 -14.55
CA ILE A 167 1.41 -6.38 -15.94
C ILE A 167 1.52 -7.85 -16.32
N SER A 168 2.13 -8.68 -15.47
CA SER A 168 2.29 -10.11 -15.71
C SER A 168 0.94 -10.80 -15.93
N THR A 169 -0.08 -10.39 -15.18
CA THR A 169 -1.42 -10.98 -15.24
C THR A 169 -2.18 -10.55 -16.49
N ILE A 170 -2.06 -9.28 -16.90
CA ILE A 170 -2.63 -8.80 -18.16
C ILE A 170 -1.99 -9.55 -19.33
N ILE A 171 -0.65 -9.60 -19.37
CA ILE A 171 0.09 -10.28 -20.44
C ILE A 171 -0.30 -11.75 -20.50
N THR A 172 -0.30 -12.45 -19.36
CA THR A 172 -0.68 -13.86 -19.27
C THR A 172 -2.11 -14.08 -19.75
N SER A 173 -3.05 -13.21 -19.37
CA SER A 173 -4.45 -13.31 -19.79
C SER A 173 -4.63 -13.10 -21.30
N VAL A 174 -3.93 -12.12 -21.87
CA VAL A 174 -3.94 -11.85 -23.32
C VAL A 174 -3.33 -13.03 -24.09
N TYR A 175 -2.17 -13.54 -23.66
CA TYR A 175 -1.56 -14.70 -24.30
C TYR A 175 -2.46 -15.93 -24.25
N TRP A 176 -3.19 -16.13 -23.15
CA TRP A 176 -4.14 -17.24 -23.03
C TRP A 176 -5.28 -17.12 -24.04
N LEU A 177 -5.83 -15.92 -24.21
CA LEU A 177 -6.90 -15.68 -25.19
C LEU A 177 -6.42 -15.86 -26.63
N MET A 178 -5.18 -15.46 -26.94
CA MET A 178 -4.63 -15.55 -28.30
C MET A 178 -4.29 -16.98 -28.71
N ASN A 179 -3.65 -17.74 -27.82
CA ASN A 179 -3.06 -19.04 -28.16
C ASN A 179 -3.87 -20.23 -27.62
N GLY A 180 -4.91 -19.99 -26.82
CA GLY A 180 -5.71 -21.01 -26.14
C GLY A 180 -4.97 -21.75 -25.00
N THR A 181 -3.64 -21.64 -24.94
CA THR A 181 -2.79 -22.26 -23.93
C THR A 181 -1.66 -21.31 -23.54
N VAL A 182 -1.18 -21.43 -22.30
CA VAL A 182 -0.06 -20.65 -21.76
C VAL A 182 0.92 -21.57 -21.06
N SER A 183 2.19 -21.20 -21.04
CA SER A 183 3.21 -21.90 -20.26
C SER A 183 2.84 -21.92 -18.78
N ILE A 184 2.90 -23.10 -18.17
CA ILE A 184 2.62 -23.33 -16.75
C ILE A 184 3.47 -22.41 -15.87
N TRP A 185 4.73 -22.18 -16.23
CA TRP A 185 5.64 -21.34 -15.46
C TRP A 185 5.18 -19.88 -15.43
N ALA A 186 4.66 -19.35 -16.54
CA ALA A 186 4.16 -17.97 -16.62
C ALA A 186 2.88 -17.78 -15.80
N ILE A 187 1.98 -18.78 -15.82
CA ILE A 187 0.79 -18.80 -14.98
C ILE A 187 1.20 -18.80 -13.50
N THR A 188 2.05 -19.74 -13.08
CA THR A 188 2.49 -19.86 -11.69
C THR A 188 3.16 -18.58 -11.19
N PHE A 189 4.05 -17.99 -12.01
CA PHE A 189 4.73 -16.75 -11.64
C PHE A 189 3.76 -15.57 -11.50
N SER A 190 2.81 -15.44 -12.44
CA SER A 190 1.79 -14.39 -12.37
C SER A 190 0.89 -14.56 -11.14
N THR A 191 0.42 -15.79 -10.88
CA THR A 191 -0.39 -16.10 -9.69
C THR A 191 0.35 -15.76 -8.40
N LEU A 192 1.63 -16.16 -8.28
CA LEU A 192 2.45 -15.88 -7.10
C LEU A 192 2.57 -14.38 -6.84
N LEU A 193 2.88 -13.58 -7.88
CA LEU A 193 3.01 -12.13 -7.74
C LEU A 193 1.70 -11.49 -7.29
N LEU A 194 0.56 -11.96 -7.83
CA LEU A 194 -0.76 -11.43 -7.53
C LEU A 194 -1.20 -11.78 -6.10
N GLU A 195 -0.90 -12.99 -5.64
CA GLU A 195 -1.14 -13.41 -4.25
C GLU A 195 -0.23 -12.67 -3.26
N LEU A 196 1.03 -12.42 -3.62
CA LEU A 196 1.93 -11.61 -2.80
C LEU A 196 1.40 -10.18 -2.66
N GLN A 197 0.97 -9.57 -3.76
CA GLN A 197 0.35 -8.25 -3.74
C GLN A 197 -0.97 -8.26 -2.91
N PHE A 198 -1.77 -9.31 -3.00
CA PHE A 198 -2.97 -9.47 -2.15
C PHE A 198 -2.64 -9.43 -0.66
N ILE A 199 -1.55 -10.09 -0.23
CA ILE A 199 -1.09 -10.05 1.17
C ILE A 199 -0.68 -8.63 1.57
N LEU A 200 -0.06 -7.86 0.67
CA LEU A 200 0.37 -6.49 0.95
C LEU A 200 -0.79 -5.53 1.23
N PHE A 201 -2.01 -5.81 0.74
CA PHE A 201 -3.18 -5.02 1.12
C PHE A 201 -3.39 -5.04 2.65
N PHE A 202 -3.15 -6.16 3.33
CA PHE A 202 -3.35 -6.26 4.78
C PHE A 202 -2.47 -5.30 5.61
N ARG A 203 -1.45 -4.66 5.02
CA ARG A 203 -0.64 -3.61 5.65
C ARG A 203 -1.45 -2.52 6.34
N PHE A 204 -2.60 -2.14 5.78
CA PHE A 204 -3.43 -1.07 6.33
C PHE A 204 -4.40 -1.53 7.43
N ILE A 205 -4.36 -2.82 7.78
CA ILE A 205 -5.12 -3.38 8.90
C ILE A 205 -4.21 -3.38 10.14
N PRO A 206 -4.62 -2.74 11.26
CA PRO A 206 -3.76 -2.59 12.44
C PRO A 206 -3.19 -3.90 12.99
N PHE A 207 -3.97 -4.99 12.89
CA PHE A 207 -3.53 -6.33 13.29
C PHE A 207 -2.30 -6.79 12.49
N PHE A 208 -2.36 -6.73 11.16
CA PHE A 208 -1.30 -7.21 10.26
C PHE A 208 -0.11 -6.25 10.15
N GLU A 209 -0.35 -4.96 10.32
CA GLU A 209 0.68 -3.91 10.24
C GLU A 209 1.88 -4.20 11.16
N SER A 210 1.61 -4.59 12.40
CA SER A 210 2.65 -4.89 13.39
C SER A 210 3.59 -6.02 12.94
N TYR A 211 3.03 -7.09 12.34
CA TYR A 211 3.80 -8.23 11.85
C TYR A 211 4.59 -7.88 10.59
N LEU A 212 3.99 -7.13 9.66
CA LEU A 212 4.69 -6.66 8.47
C LEU A 212 5.82 -5.69 8.83
N ALA A 213 5.63 -4.81 9.81
CA ALA A 213 6.68 -3.94 10.31
C ALA A 213 7.85 -4.73 10.91
N LEU A 214 7.57 -5.80 11.67
CA LEU A 214 8.60 -6.70 12.19
C LEU A 214 9.39 -7.39 11.07
N ILE A 215 8.69 -7.88 10.04
CA ILE A 215 9.31 -8.51 8.87
C ILE A 215 10.22 -7.50 8.16
N MET A 216 9.70 -6.31 7.84
CA MET A 216 10.46 -5.26 7.14
C MET A 216 11.70 -4.81 7.94
N ASN A 217 11.58 -4.66 9.26
CA ASN A 217 12.69 -4.30 10.14
C ASN A 217 13.79 -5.38 10.21
N THR A 218 13.48 -6.61 9.77
CA THR A 218 14.41 -7.74 9.79
C THR A 218 15.03 -8.02 8.42
N ILE A 219 14.47 -7.49 7.32
CA ILE A 219 14.91 -7.76 5.94
C ILE A 219 16.38 -7.42 5.72
N ASP A 220 16.88 -6.27 6.20
CA ASP A 220 18.27 -5.86 5.96
C ASP A 220 19.28 -6.87 6.54
N LYS A 221 18.95 -7.45 7.70
CA LYS A 221 19.79 -8.47 8.36
C LYS A 221 19.76 -9.78 7.58
N VAL A 222 18.57 -10.19 7.11
CA VAL A 222 18.40 -11.40 6.29
C VAL A 222 19.13 -11.28 4.96
N LEU A 223 19.04 -10.12 4.30
CA LEU A 223 19.71 -9.85 3.03
C LEU A 223 21.23 -9.81 3.19
N SER A 224 21.72 -9.17 4.25
CA SER A 224 23.15 -9.18 4.60
C SER A 224 23.67 -10.60 4.81
N PHE A 225 22.92 -11.44 5.53
CA PHE A 225 23.24 -12.85 5.70
C PHE A 225 23.25 -13.62 4.37
N LEU A 226 22.23 -13.41 3.52
CA LEU A 226 22.10 -14.09 2.24
C LEU A 226 23.27 -13.76 1.28
N ILE A 227 23.75 -12.51 1.27
CA ILE A 227 24.91 -12.10 0.47
C ILE A 227 26.15 -12.87 0.93
N ILE A 228 26.45 -12.88 2.23
CA ILE A 228 27.61 -13.60 2.78
C ILE A 228 27.51 -15.09 2.46
N PHE A 229 26.34 -15.69 2.67
CA PHE A 229 26.09 -17.09 2.38
C PHE A 229 26.25 -17.41 0.88
N GLY A 230 25.77 -16.54 0.00
CA GLY A 230 25.94 -16.66 -1.45
C GLY A 230 27.41 -16.62 -1.88
N LEU A 231 28.22 -15.74 -1.28
CA LEU A 231 29.66 -15.68 -1.53
C LEU A 231 30.36 -16.97 -1.08
N ILE A 232 29.96 -17.54 0.07
CA ILE A 232 30.49 -18.81 0.55
C ILE A 232 30.16 -19.93 -0.43
N ILE A 233 28.89 -20.06 -0.86
CA ILE A 233 28.49 -21.06 -1.86
C ILE A 233 29.28 -20.90 -3.15
N PHE A 234 29.44 -19.66 -3.63
CA PHE A 234 30.20 -19.38 -4.84
C PHE A 234 31.66 -19.82 -4.73
N ALA A 235 32.33 -19.50 -3.61
CA ALA A 235 33.71 -19.92 -3.38
C ALA A 235 33.85 -21.45 -3.36
N PHE A 236 32.93 -22.16 -2.70
CA PHE A 236 32.93 -23.63 -2.69
C PHE A 236 32.62 -24.23 -4.06
N ALA A 237 31.65 -23.70 -4.79
CA ALA A 237 31.31 -24.15 -6.14
C ALA A 237 32.51 -24.01 -7.08
N HIS A 238 33.21 -22.87 -7.02
CA HIS A 238 34.41 -22.63 -7.81
C HIS A 238 35.56 -23.58 -7.43
N ALA A 239 35.81 -23.80 -6.14
CA ALA A 239 36.84 -24.73 -5.69
C ALA A 239 36.57 -26.18 -6.14
N LEU A 240 35.32 -26.64 -6.00
CA LEU A 240 34.90 -27.98 -6.44
C LEU A 240 34.96 -28.14 -7.96
N PHE A 241 34.59 -27.11 -8.72
CA PHE A 241 34.71 -27.11 -10.17
C PHE A 241 36.16 -27.33 -10.63
N LEU A 242 37.12 -26.60 -10.05
CA LEU A 242 38.55 -26.77 -10.35
C LEU A 242 39.07 -28.17 -9.98
N LEU A 243 38.63 -28.70 -8.83
CA LEU A 243 39.00 -30.05 -8.38
C LEU A 243 38.49 -31.13 -9.36
N LEU A 244 37.23 -31.05 -9.78
CA LEU A 244 36.63 -32.00 -10.72
C LEU A 244 37.24 -31.88 -12.12
N GLN A 245 37.56 -30.67 -12.57
CA GLN A 245 38.24 -30.43 -13.84
C GLN A 245 39.60 -31.14 -13.88
N SER A 246 40.45 -30.91 -12.88
CA SER A 246 41.79 -31.53 -12.83
C SER A 246 41.73 -33.07 -12.78
N THR A 247 40.73 -33.64 -12.10
CA THR A 247 40.51 -35.09 -12.08
C THR A 247 40.11 -35.63 -13.46
N SER A 248 39.28 -34.89 -14.21
CA SER A 248 38.85 -35.29 -15.55
C SER A 248 40.00 -35.31 -16.56
N GLU A 249 40.89 -34.31 -16.52
CA GLU A 249 42.08 -34.24 -17.39
C GLU A 249 43.07 -35.37 -17.11
N ILE A 250 43.30 -35.71 -15.83
CA ILE A 250 44.13 -36.86 -15.43
C ILE A 250 43.52 -38.18 -15.97
N SER A 251 42.21 -38.37 -15.82
CA SER A 251 41.54 -39.60 -16.29
C SER A 251 41.56 -39.78 -17.82
N GLN A 252 41.49 -38.69 -18.59
CA GLN A 252 41.61 -38.75 -20.04
C GLN A 252 43.03 -39.09 -20.49
N SER A 253 44.05 -38.54 -19.82
CA SER A 253 45.44 -38.87 -20.13
C SER A 253 45.80 -40.34 -19.80
N SER A 254 45.17 -40.94 -18.78
CA SER A 254 45.46 -42.35 -18.42
C SER A 254 44.73 -43.38 -19.29
N ASN A 255 43.61 -43.02 -19.91
CA ASN A 255 42.83 -43.91 -20.79
C ASN A 255 43.27 -43.85 -22.27
N GLY A 256 44.24 -43.00 -22.60
CA GLY A 256 44.79 -42.82 -23.95
C GLY A 256 46.10 -43.58 -24.22
N ILE A 257 46.48 -44.54 -23.38
CA ILE A 257 47.66 -45.41 -23.54
C ILE A 257 47.20 -46.85 -23.81
#